data_AF-A0A959F432-F1
#
_entry.id   AF-A0A959F432-F1
#
_cell.length_a   1.000
_cell.length_b   1.000
_cell.length_c   1.000
_cell.angle_alpha   90.00
_cell.angle_beta   90.00
_cell.angle_gamma   90.00
#
_symmetry.space_group_name_H-M   'P 1'
#
loop_
_entity.id
_entity.type
_entity.pdbx_description
1 polymer ?
#
loop_
_entity_poly.entity_id
_entity_poly.type
_entity_poly.pdbx_seq_one_letter_code
_entity_poly.pdbx_strand_id
1 'polypeptide(L)'
;MIGNFISDFWFGLRSCSEALLFIRRHRLWTGIWNYGWLSRFLLVVGLLIGLKFFGVFWGWASHVKVDQPQMLGASVVDLYKQMIQAGYSLFFMGWLKYVILILTEVIVFHFVRRSSEILTGQGEDASFKTFLGAQKRMIKVVLRAWVLE
;
A
#
# COMPACT_ATOMS: atom_id res chain seq x y z
N MET A 1 34.46 0.68 19.39
CA MET A 1 33.00 0.52 19.18
C MET A 1 32.48 1.40 18.03
N ILE A 2 32.87 2.68 17.92
CA ILE A 2 32.44 3.59 16.82
C ILE A 2 33.03 3.22 15.44
N GLY A 3 34.27 2.71 15.37
CA GLY A 3 34.92 2.34 14.10
C GLY A 3 34.19 1.22 13.33
N ASN A 4 33.71 0.19 14.04
CA ASN A 4 32.95 -0.91 13.43
C ASN A 4 31.56 -0.47 12.96
N PHE A 5 30.93 0.47 13.67
CA PHE A 5 29.63 1.01 13.27
C PHE A 5 29.70 1.74 11.93
N ILE A 6 30.77 2.51 11.69
CA ILE A 6 30.97 3.25 10.43
C ILE A 6 31.22 2.27 9.28
N SER A 7 32.02 1.22 9.48
CA SER A 7 32.25 0.20 8.44
C SER A 7 30.98 -0.58 8.11
N ASP A 8 30.19 -0.96 9.12
CA ASP A 8 28.94 -1.71 8.94
C ASP A 8 27.88 -0.84 8.23
N PHE A 9 27.82 0.45 8.57
CA PHE A 9 26.95 1.42 7.92
C PHE A 9 27.31 1.60 6.43
N TRP A 10 28.59 1.78 6.11
CA TRP A 10 29.05 1.89 4.72
C TRP A 10 28.85 0.60 3.94
N PHE A 11 29.04 -0.56 4.58
CA PHE A 11 28.75 -1.86 3.98
C PHE A 11 27.27 -1.98 3.61
N GLY A 12 26.35 -1.68 4.55
CA GLY A 12 24.91 -1.68 4.30
C GLY A 12 24.48 -0.71 3.19
N LEU A 13 25.08 0.49 3.16
CA LEU A 13 24.81 1.49 2.11
C LEU A 13 25.24 0.99 0.73
N ARG A 14 26.40 0.31 0.64
CA ARG A 14 26.89 -0.27 -0.61
C ARG A 14 26.00 -1.42 -1.08
N SER A 15 25.56 -2.28 -0.16
CA SER A 15 24.62 -3.36 -0.46
C SER A 15 23.27 -2.86 -0.97
N CYS A 16 22.81 -1.67 -0.56
CA CYS A 16 21.61 -1.06 -1.12
C CYS A 16 21.75 -0.75 -2.62
N SER A 17 22.93 -0.30 -3.05
CA SER A 17 23.19 -0.03 -4.48
C SER A 17 23.20 -1.31 -5.31
N GLU A 18 23.76 -2.40 -4.76
CA GLU A 18 23.76 -3.71 -5.40
C GLU A 18 22.35 -4.30 -5.48
N ALA A 19 21.54 -4.13 -4.42
CA ALA A 19 20.14 -4.52 -4.41
C ALA A 19 19.34 -3.77 -5.48
N LEU A 20 19.55 -2.46 -5.66
CA LEU A 20 18.90 -1.70 -6.73
C LEU A 20 19.29 -2.19 -8.13
N LEU A 21 20.58 -2.49 -8.34
CA LEU A 21 21.07 -3.06 -9.59
C LEU A 21 20.46 -4.45 -9.84
N PHE A 22 20.37 -5.29 -8.81
CA PHE A 22 19.71 -6.60 -8.87
C PHE A 22 18.23 -6.48 -9.23
N ILE A 23 17.50 -5.59 -8.55
CA ILE A 23 16.09 -5.30 -8.82
C ILE A 23 15.88 -4.93 -10.29
N ARG A 24 16.71 -4.02 -10.80
CA ARG A 24 16.63 -3.53 -12.17
C ARG A 24 17.01 -4.58 -13.20
N ARG A 25 18.07 -5.35 -12.94
CA ARG A 25 18.58 -6.39 -13.84
C ARG A 25 17.59 -7.53 -13.99
N HIS A 26 16.98 -7.98 -12.89
CA HIS A 26 16.06 -9.11 -12.87
C HIS A 26 14.59 -8.71 -12.97
N ARG A 27 14.28 -7.41 -13.07
CA ARG A 27 12.93 -6.85 -13.20
C ARG A 27 11.96 -7.44 -12.18
N LEU A 28 12.30 -7.33 -10.89
CA LEU A 28 11.52 -7.98 -9.82
C LEU A 28 10.06 -7.51 -9.74
N TRP A 29 9.72 -6.37 -10.35
CA TRP A 29 8.33 -5.86 -10.46
C TRP A 29 7.45 -6.66 -11.43
N THR A 30 8.02 -7.57 -12.21
CA THR A 30 7.27 -8.43 -13.12
C THR A 30 6.54 -9.52 -12.35
N GLY A 31 5.26 -9.72 -12.68
CA GLY A 31 4.43 -10.75 -12.02
C GLY A 31 3.65 -10.27 -10.80
N ILE A 32 3.67 -8.98 -10.44
CA ILE A 32 2.82 -8.43 -9.37
C ILE A 32 1.31 -8.59 -9.67
N TRP A 33 0.96 -8.61 -10.96
CA TRP A 33 -0.41 -8.86 -11.44
C TRP A 33 -0.84 -10.33 -11.37
N ASN A 34 0.09 -11.26 -11.20
CA ASN A 34 -0.24 -12.70 -11.09
C ASN A 34 -0.95 -13.03 -9.76
N TYR A 35 -0.99 -12.08 -8.83
CA TYR A 35 -1.66 -12.20 -7.55
C TYR A 35 -3.17 -11.94 -7.74
N GLY A 36 -3.90 -12.94 -8.23
CA GLY A 36 -5.35 -12.83 -8.49
C GLY A 36 -6.20 -12.49 -7.25
N TRP A 37 -5.67 -12.67 -6.04
CA TRP A 37 -6.32 -12.23 -4.81
C TRP A 37 -6.10 -10.74 -4.52
N LEU A 38 -4.96 -10.18 -4.94
CA LEU A 38 -4.63 -8.77 -4.78
C LEU A 38 -5.57 -7.90 -5.60
N SER A 39 -5.88 -8.30 -6.83
CA SER A 39 -6.86 -7.60 -7.67
C SER A 39 -8.26 -7.61 -7.06
N ARG A 40 -8.72 -8.75 -6.52
CA ARG A 40 -10.00 -8.84 -5.79
C ARG A 40 -10.02 -7.94 -4.56
N PHE A 41 -8.92 -7.89 -3.80
CA PHE A 41 -8.79 -6.99 -2.65
C PHE A 41 -8.87 -5.51 -3.08
N LEU A 42 -8.14 -5.13 -4.13
CA LEU A 42 -8.18 -3.76 -4.68
C LEU A 42 -9.58 -3.38 -5.18
N LEU A 43 -10.32 -4.31 -5.80
CA LEU A 43 -11.71 -4.06 -6.21
C LEU A 43 -12.62 -3.75 -5.01
N VAL A 44 -12.50 -4.52 -3.92
CA VAL A 44 -13.29 -4.27 -2.69
C VAL A 44 -12.93 -2.91 -2.09
N VAL A 45 -11.64 -2.60 -1.99
CA VAL A 45 -11.17 -1.29 -1.50
C VAL A 45 -11.70 -0.16 -2.39
N GLY A 46 -11.58 -0.30 -3.71
CA GLY A 46 -12.07 0.68 -4.67
C GLY A 46 -13.57 0.91 -4.57
N LEU A 47 -14.36 -0.16 -4.36
CA LEU A 47 -15.80 -0.07 -4.13
C LEU A 47 -16.12 0.73 -2.86
N LEU A 48 -15.42 0.45 -1.74
CA LEU A 48 -15.63 1.16 -0.48
C LEU A 48 -15.28 2.66 -0.60
N ILE A 49 -14.20 2.97 -1.32
CA ILE A 49 -13.82 4.35 -1.63
C ILE A 49 -14.91 5.01 -2.49
N GLY A 50 -15.36 4.32 -3.54
CA GLY A 50 -16.43 4.78 -4.43
C GLY A 50 -17.71 5.13 -3.67
N LEU A 51 -18.15 4.26 -2.75
CA LEU A 51 -19.34 4.51 -1.91
C LEU A 51 -19.18 5.75 -1.03
N LYS A 52 -17.99 5.99 -0.47
CA LYS A 52 -17.73 7.19 0.35
C LYS A 52 -17.83 8.47 -0.48
N PHE A 53 -17.20 8.50 -1.66
CA PHE A 53 -17.25 9.64 -2.55
C PHE A 53 -18.64 9.83 -3.17
N PHE A 54 -19.37 8.75 -3.43
CA PHE A 54 -20.76 8.80 -3.87
C PHE A 54 -21.65 9.50 -2.82
N GLY A 55 -21.42 9.26 -1.52
CA GLY A 55 -22.13 9.98 -0.45
C GLY A 55 -21.88 11.50 -0.47
N VAL A 56 -20.64 11.93 -0.71
CA VAL A 56 -20.29 13.36 -0.85
C VAL A 56 -20.99 13.97 -2.06
N PHE A 57 -20.94 13.27 -3.20
CA PHE A 57 -21.61 13.70 -4.42
C PHE A 57 -23.13 13.79 -4.24
N TRP A 58 -23.74 12.78 -3.63
CA TRP A 58 -25.18 12.75 -3.36
C TRP A 58 -25.61 13.88 -2.43
N GLY A 59 -24.84 14.14 -1.36
CA GLY A 59 -25.06 15.26 -0.46
C GLY A 59 -25.06 16.59 -1.20
N TRP A 60 -24.03 16.85 -2.00
CA TRP A 60 -23.97 18.05 -2.85
C TRP A 60 -25.13 18.14 -3.83
N ALA A 61 -25.42 17.06 -4.59
CA ALA A 61 -26.47 17.05 -5.60
C ALA A 61 -27.85 17.38 -5.02
N SER A 62 -28.12 16.97 -3.77
CA SER A 62 -29.37 17.26 -3.07
C SER A 62 -29.51 18.73 -2.62
N HIS A 63 -28.41 19.50 -2.57
CA HIS A 63 -28.38 20.88 -2.10
C HIS A 63 -28.23 21.93 -3.22
N VAL A 64 -27.97 21.51 -4.46
CA VAL A 64 -27.85 22.43 -5.60
C VAL A 64 -29.24 22.87 -6.07
N LYS A 65 -29.56 24.15 -5.87
CA LYS A 65 -30.71 24.82 -6.52
C LYS A 65 -30.24 25.46 -7.83
N VAL A 66 -30.78 24.98 -8.95
CA VAL A 66 -30.33 25.31 -10.31
C VAL A 66 -30.85 26.66 -10.80
N ASP A 67 -31.74 27.31 -10.05
CA ASP A 67 -32.47 28.51 -10.48
C ASP A 67 -31.62 29.80 -10.53
N GLN A 68 -30.38 29.79 -10.02
CA GLN A 68 -29.49 30.96 -10.01
C GLN A 68 -28.07 30.60 -10.50
N PRO A 69 -27.65 31.07 -11.69
CA PRO A 69 -26.32 30.80 -12.27
C PRO A 69 -25.14 31.22 -11.38
N GLN A 70 -25.29 32.26 -10.57
CA GLN A 70 -24.25 32.69 -9.61
C GLN A 70 -24.06 31.69 -8.45
N MET A 71 -25.10 30.95 -8.08
CA MET A 71 -25.06 29.96 -6.99
C MET A 71 -24.41 28.63 -7.44
N LEU A 72 -24.42 28.33 -8.74
CA LEU A 72 -23.75 27.16 -9.32
C LEU A 72 -22.22 27.24 -9.18
N GLY A 73 -21.62 28.42 -9.37
CA GLY A 73 -20.17 28.59 -9.19
C GLY A 73 -19.74 28.33 -7.75
N ALA A 74 -20.49 28.84 -6.77
CA ALA A 74 -20.22 28.63 -5.36
C ALA A 74 -20.41 27.16 -4.93
N SER A 75 -21.44 26.47 -5.45
CA SER A 75 -21.71 25.07 -5.10
C SER A 75 -20.66 24.11 -5.65
N VAL A 76 -20.09 24.37 -6.83
CA VAL A 76 -18.99 23.57 -7.39
C VAL A 76 -17.70 23.73 -6.58
N VAL A 77 -17.40 24.96 -6.13
CA VAL A 77 -16.26 25.21 -5.23
C VAL A 77 -16.45 24.48 -3.90
N ASP A 78 -17.66 24.46 -3.37
CA ASP A 78 -17.96 23.74 -2.14
C ASP A 78 -17.84 22.22 -2.31
N LEU A 79 -18.35 21.65 -3.40
CA LEU A 79 -18.13 20.25 -3.76
C LEU A 79 -16.64 19.91 -3.80
N TYR A 80 -15.82 20.74 -4.45
CA TYR A 80 -14.38 20.53 -4.52
C TYR A 80 -13.72 20.53 -3.13
N LYS A 81 -14.10 21.47 -2.26
CA LYS A 81 -13.60 21.51 -0.88
C LYS A 81 -14.00 20.26 -0.10
N GLN A 82 -15.28 19.85 -0.20
CA GLN A 82 -15.77 18.64 0.45
C GLN A 82 -15.07 17.38 -0.06
N MET A 83 -14.80 17.29 -1.37
CA MET A 83 -14.06 16.19 -1.99
C MET A 83 -12.62 16.11 -1.49
N ILE A 84 -11.90 17.24 -1.42
CA ILE A 84 -10.54 17.28 -0.87
C ILE A 84 -10.53 16.89 0.60
N GLN A 85 -11.43 17.45 1.39
CA GLN A 85 -11.51 17.16 2.82
C GLN A 85 -11.86 15.70 3.08
N ALA A 86 -12.81 15.13 2.33
CA ALA A 86 -13.16 13.72 2.38
C ALA A 86 -11.95 12.85 2.00
N GLY A 87 -11.23 13.22 0.93
CA GLY A 87 -9.98 12.55 0.53
C GLY A 87 -8.94 12.57 1.65
N TYR A 88 -8.60 13.74 2.18
CA TYR A 88 -7.62 13.89 3.26
C TYR A 88 -8.02 13.08 4.50
N SER A 89 -9.28 13.17 4.91
CA SER A 89 -9.81 12.39 6.03
C SER A 89 -9.73 10.88 5.78
N LEU A 90 -10.01 10.41 4.55
CA LEU A 90 -9.92 9.00 4.21
C LEU A 90 -8.47 8.49 4.23
N PHE A 91 -7.55 9.21 3.60
CA PHE A 91 -6.13 8.82 3.49
C PHE A 91 -5.38 8.86 4.82
N PHE A 92 -5.54 9.93 5.62
CA PHE A 92 -4.70 10.17 6.79
C PHE A 92 -5.38 9.80 8.12
N MET A 93 -6.69 10.05 8.25
CA MET A 93 -7.41 9.82 9.51
C MET A 93 -8.23 8.52 9.49
N GLY A 94 -8.48 7.96 8.31
CA GLY A 94 -9.40 6.84 8.11
C GLY A 94 -8.75 5.46 8.10
N TRP A 95 -9.54 4.49 7.65
CA TRP A 95 -9.16 3.09 7.50
C TRP A 95 -8.18 2.86 6.33
N LEU A 96 -8.11 3.81 5.39
CA LEU A 96 -7.32 3.68 4.16
C LEU A 96 -5.80 3.71 4.45
N LYS A 97 -5.37 4.34 5.56
CA LYS A 97 -3.98 4.23 6.03
C LYS A 97 -3.55 2.78 6.27
N TYR A 98 -4.43 1.96 6.84
CA TYR A 98 -4.15 0.55 7.08
C TYR A 98 -4.16 -0.25 5.78
N VAL A 99 -5.03 0.12 4.84
CA VAL A 99 -5.01 -0.47 3.49
C VAL A 99 -3.68 -0.18 2.79
N ILE A 100 -3.18 1.05 2.86
CA ILE A 100 -1.87 1.42 2.31
C ILE A 100 -0.78 0.58 2.96
N LEU A 101 -0.78 0.45 4.29
CA LEU A 101 0.18 -0.41 4.99
C LEU A 101 0.13 -1.86 4.48
N ILE A 102 -1.06 -2.41 4.31
CA ILE A 102 -1.24 -3.76 3.74
C ILE A 102 -0.72 -3.82 2.30
N LEU A 103 -0.98 -2.82 1.46
CA LEU A 103 -0.51 -2.79 0.07
C LEU A 103 1.01 -2.66 -0.01
N THR A 104 1.62 -1.81 0.82
CA THR A 104 3.08 -1.70 0.95
C THR A 104 3.68 -3.05 1.35
N GLU A 105 3.06 -3.73 2.31
CA GLU A 105 3.50 -5.04 2.75
C GLU A 105 3.40 -6.10 1.63
N VAL A 106 2.33 -6.06 0.82
CA VAL A 106 2.21 -6.93 -0.36
C VAL A 106 3.32 -6.67 -1.37
N ILE A 107 3.70 -5.41 -1.58
CA ILE A 107 4.82 -5.04 -2.46
C ILE A 107 6.12 -5.60 -1.88
N VAL A 108 6.41 -5.39 -0.59
CA VAL A 108 7.62 -5.92 0.05
C VAL A 108 7.67 -7.45 -0.08
N PHE A 109 6.56 -8.13 0.23
CA PHE A 109 6.42 -9.57 0.09
C PHE A 109 6.71 -10.04 -1.34
N HIS A 110 6.15 -9.36 -2.35
CA HIS A 110 6.38 -9.68 -3.75
C HIS A 110 7.87 -9.62 -4.12
N PHE A 111 8.55 -8.55 -3.73
CA PHE A 111 9.96 -8.35 -4.06
C PHE A 111 10.86 -9.35 -3.35
N VAL A 112 10.66 -9.58 -2.05
CA VAL A 112 11.43 -10.57 -1.27
C VAL A 112 11.26 -11.96 -1.88
N ARG A 113 10.03 -12.32 -2.21
CA ARG A 113 9.70 -13.62 -2.78
C ARG A 113 10.30 -13.83 -4.16
N ARG A 114 10.20 -12.82 -5.03
CA ARG A 114 10.79 -12.87 -6.36
C ARG A 114 12.31 -12.94 -6.30
N SER A 115 12.95 -12.24 -5.34
CA SER A 115 14.39 -12.38 -5.12
C SER A 115 14.77 -13.78 -4.63
N SER A 116 13.99 -14.37 -3.71
CA SER A 116 14.18 -15.73 -3.21
C SER A 116 14.10 -16.76 -4.33
N GLU A 117 13.06 -16.69 -5.17
CA GLU A 117 12.85 -17.58 -6.31
C GLU A 117 14.03 -17.51 -7.30
N ILE A 118 14.54 -16.31 -7.59
CA ILE A 118 15.66 -16.12 -8.52
C ILE A 118 16.98 -16.66 -7.94
N LEU A 119 17.20 -16.51 -6.64
CA LEU A 119 18.42 -16.97 -5.98
C LEU A 119 18.42 -18.48 -5.72
N THR A 120 17.27 -19.07 -5.42
CA THR A 120 17.14 -20.49 -5.04
C THR A 120 16.71 -21.40 -6.19
N GLY A 121 16.15 -20.84 -7.26
CA GLY A 121 15.57 -21.59 -8.37
C GLY A 121 14.27 -22.34 -8.01
N GLN A 122 13.74 -22.16 -6.81
CA GLN A 122 12.51 -22.82 -6.36
C GLN A 122 11.31 -21.93 -6.67
N GLY A 123 10.36 -22.46 -7.45
CA GLY A 123 9.10 -21.79 -7.75
C GLY A 123 8.27 -21.63 -6.48
N GLU A 124 7.90 -20.40 -6.16
CA GLU A 124 7.18 -20.08 -4.93
C GLU A 124 5.72 -19.67 -5.22
N ASP A 125 4.73 -20.43 -4.69
CA ASP A 125 3.30 -20.21 -4.92
C ASP A 125 2.74 -18.85 -4.45
N ALA A 126 2.38 -17.94 -5.35
CA ALA A 126 1.85 -16.60 -5.10
C ALA A 126 0.44 -16.51 -4.44
N SER A 127 0.01 -17.55 -3.73
CA SER A 127 -1.30 -17.64 -3.08
C SER A 127 -1.44 -16.71 -1.86
N PHE A 128 -2.66 -16.23 -1.62
CA PHE A 128 -3.03 -15.47 -0.41
C PHE A 128 -2.72 -16.25 0.87
N LYS A 129 -2.89 -17.58 0.85
CA LYS A 129 -2.56 -18.44 2.00
C LYS A 129 -1.07 -18.35 2.36
N THR A 130 -0.21 -18.26 1.36
CA THR A 130 1.24 -18.15 1.57
C THR A 130 1.61 -16.78 2.10
N PHE A 131 0.96 -15.72 1.60
CA PHE A 131 1.10 -14.37 2.14
C PHE A 131 0.69 -14.32 3.62
N LEU A 132 -0.52 -14.78 3.98
CA LEU A 132 -0.96 -14.83 5.37
C LEU A 132 -0.08 -15.72 6.26
N GLY A 133 0.41 -16.83 5.70
CA GLY A 133 1.36 -17.69 6.39
C GLY A 133 2.66 -16.97 6.74
N ALA A 134 3.19 -16.15 5.81
CA ALA A 134 4.37 -15.32 6.05
C ALA A 134 4.09 -14.24 7.12
N GLN A 135 2.95 -13.55 7.03
CA GLN A 135 2.55 -12.56 8.03
C GLN A 135 2.46 -13.16 9.43
N LYS A 136 1.84 -14.33 9.56
CA LYS A 136 1.75 -15.05 10.84
C LYS A 136 3.13 -15.40 11.40
N ARG A 137 4.09 -15.79 10.55
CA ARG A 137 5.48 -16.06 10.99
C ARG A 137 6.15 -14.79 11.49
N MET A 138 6.00 -13.66 10.78
CA MET A 138 6.60 -12.38 11.17
C MET A 138 6.05 -11.89 12.52
N ILE A 139 4.73 -11.89 12.69
CA ILE A 139 4.08 -11.53 13.97
C ILE A 139 4.55 -12.46 15.09
N LYS A 140 4.68 -13.76 14.83
CA LYS A 140 5.17 -14.73 15.83
C LYS A 140 6.61 -14.43 16.24
N VAL A 141 7.47 -14.01 15.32
CA VAL A 141 8.86 -13.62 15.63
C VAL A 141 8.88 -12.37 16.50
N VAL A 142 8.09 -11.34 16.15
CA VAL A 142 7.98 -10.10 16.95
C VAL A 142 7.50 -10.37 18.36
N LEU A 143 6.44 -11.17 18.52
CA LEU A 143 5.91 -11.54 19.85
C LEU A 143 6.92 -12.34 20.68
N ARG A 144 7.69 -13.23 20.05
CA ARG A 144 8.75 -13.99 20.74
C ARG A 144 9.90 -13.10 21.17
N ALA A 145 10.32 -12.17 20.33
CA ALA A 145 11.36 -11.20 20.68
C ALA A 145 10.92 -10.36 21.89
N TRP A 146 9.68 -9.88 21.90
CA TRP A 146 9.13 -9.10 23.01
C TRP A 146 9.01 -9.88 24.34
N VAL A 147 8.80 -11.20 24.30
CA VAL A 147 8.74 -12.05 25.52
C VAL A 147 10.14 -12.41 26.03
N LEU A 148 11.14 -12.43 25.14
CA LEU A 148 12.53 -12.76 25.49
C LEU A 148 13.33 -11.52 25.95
N GLU A 149 12.78 -10.33 25.76
CA GLU A 149 13.29 -9.05 26.22
C GLU A 149 12.80 -8.74 27.65
#